data_AF-A0AAD4HIL2-F1
#
_entry.id   AF-A0AAD4HIL2-F1
#
_cell.length_a   1.000
_cell.length_b   1.000
_cell.length_c   1.000
_cell.angle_alpha   90.00
_cell.angle_beta   90.00
_cell.angle_gamma   90.00
#
_symmetry.space_group_name_H-M   'P 1'
#
loop_
_entity.id
_entity.type
_entity.pdbx_description
1 polymer ?
#
loop_
_entity_poly.entity_id
_entity_poly.type
_entity_poly.pdbx_seq_one_letter_code
_entity_poly.pdbx_strand_id
1 'polypeptide(L)'
;NMLQSILSIFAHSTGTPAKVIDLLAHAGLSVSISSIKKAVVSLSVKAGIHIKQSIHTLQMALTYNNFDIDFKTSQPTVEHQSTFISVISAMVIPL
;
A
#
# COMPACT_ATOMS: atom_id res chain seq x y z
N ASN A 1 1.34 8.49 20.72
CA ASN A 1 2.27 7.45 20.20
C ASN A 1 2.63 7.68 18.72
N MET A 2 2.87 8.93 18.29
CA MET A 2 3.17 9.26 16.89
C MET A 2 4.44 8.58 16.35
N LEU A 3 5.53 8.64 17.12
CA LEU A 3 6.82 8.04 16.74
C LEU A 3 6.72 6.52 16.52
N GLN A 4 6.09 5.81 17.46
CA GLN A 4 5.86 4.36 17.34
C GLN A 4 5.06 4.01 16.09
N SER A 5 4.03 4.80 15.77
CA SER A 5 3.21 4.60 14.57
C SER A 5 4.04 4.80 13.29
N ILE A 6 4.84 5.87 13.20
CA ILE A 6 5.71 6.14 12.04
C ILE A 6 6.72 4.99 11.86
N LEU A 7 7.42 4.60 12.93
CA LEU A 7 8.39 3.51 12.89
C LEU A 7 7.74 2.19 12.47
N SER A 8 6.55 1.90 12.99
CA SER A 8 5.82 0.67 12.67
C SER A 8 5.39 0.60 11.20
N ILE A 9 4.90 1.71 10.63
CA ILE A 9 4.49 1.79 9.23
C ILE A 9 5.71 1.66 8.33
N PHE A 10 6.81 2.33 8.68
CA PHE A 10 8.07 2.19 7.95
C PHE A 10 8.59 0.75 7.96
N ALA A 11 8.66 0.11 9.14
CA ALA A 11 9.09 -1.28 9.27
C ALA A 11 8.19 -2.24 8.47
N HIS A 12 6.87 -2.03 8.53
CA HIS A 12 5.93 -2.83 7.74
C HIS A 12 6.12 -2.64 6.23
N SER A 13 6.31 -1.39 5.77
CA SER A 13 6.48 -1.06 4.35
C SER A 13 7.76 -1.60 3.73
N THR A 14 8.81 -1.77 4.54
CA THR A 14 10.12 -2.31 4.12
C THR A 14 10.18 -3.85 4.17
N GLY A 15 9.06 -4.52 4.44
CA GLY A 15 9.03 -5.98 4.53
C GLY A 15 9.71 -6.53 5.79
N THR A 16 9.86 -5.72 6.85
CA THR A 16 10.44 -6.19 8.12
C THR A 16 9.63 -7.37 8.65
N PRO A 17 10.29 -8.50 9.02
CA PRO A 17 9.57 -9.68 9.51
C PRO A 17 8.68 -9.37 10.70
N ALA A 18 7.47 -9.94 10.72
CA ALA A 18 6.47 -9.68 11.77
C ALA A 18 7.01 -9.91 13.19
N LYS A 19 7.86 -10.94 13.38
CA LYS A 19 8.51 -11.22 14.67
C LYS A 19 9.40 -10.07 15.16
N VAL A 20 10.07 -9.35 14.26
CA VAL A 20 10.92 -8.20 14.61
C VAL A 20 10.04 -7.01 15.00
N ILE A 21 8.96 -6.76 14.26
CA ILE A 21 7.99 -5.71 14.58
C ILE A 21 7.34 -5.98 15.95
N ASP A 22 6.98 -7.24 16.23
CA ASP A 22 6.41 -7.62 17.53
C ASP A 22 7.43 -7.47 18.66
N LEU A 23 8.70 -7.83 18.46
CA LEU A 23 9.77 -7.55 19.44
C LEU A 23 9.85 -6.05 19.74
N LEU A 24 9.90 -5.20 18.71
CA LEU A 24 9.93 -3.75 18.86
C LEU A 24 8.69 -3.22 19.57
N ALA A 25 7.52 -3.85 19.36
CA ALA A 25 6.30 -3.50 20.06
C ALA A 25 6.37 -3.85 21.56
N HIS A 26 6.90 -5.02 21.91
CA HIS A 26 7.13 -5.40 23.31
C HIS A 26 8.17 -4.49 24.00
N ALA A 27 9.15 -3.99 23.25
CA ALA A 27 10.11 -2.99 23.73
C ALA A 27 9.55 -1.56 23.80
N GLY A 28 8.30 -1.33 23.38
CA GLY A 28 7.68 0.00 23.37
C GLY A 28 8.21 0.94 22.29
N LEU A 29 8.85 0.42 21.25
CA LEU A 29 9.41 1.19 20.13
C LEU A 29 8.50 1.22 18.90
N SER A 30 7.60 0.24 18.77
CA SER A 30 6.61 0.11 17.70
C SER A 30 5.23 -0.17 18.26
N VAL A 31 4.19 -0.06 17.43
CA VAL A 31 2.91 -0.74 17.69
C VAL A 31 2.95 -2.17 17.14
N SER A 32 2.05 -3.02 17.64
CA SER A 32 1.97 -4.43 17.22
C SER A 32 1.64 -4.58 15.73
N ILE A 33 2.07 -5.69 15.12
CA ILE A 33 1.73 -5.98 13.72
C ILE A 33 0.21 -6.03 13.47
N SER A 34 -0.55 -6.50 14.46
CA SER A 34 -2.01 -6.54 14.41
C SER A 34 -2.63 -5.15 14.39
N SER A 35 -2.04 -4.19 15.12
CA SER A 35 -2.49 -2.79 15.13
C SER A 35 -2.19 -2.11 13.79
N ILE A 36 -1.02 -2.38 13.19
CA ILE A 36 -0.66 -1.88 11.86
C ILE A 36 -1.68 -2.36 10.82
N LYS A 37 -1.95 -3.68 10.76
CA LYS A 37 -2.92 -4.24 9.81
C LYS A 37 -4.32 -3.65 9.97
N LYS A 38 -4.80 -3.48 11.21
CA LYS A 38 -6.08 -2.84 11.49
C LYS A 38 -6.10 -1.37 11.05
N ALA A 39 -5.01 -0.64 11.29
CA ALA A 39 -4.88 0.75 10.88
C ALA A 39 -4.92 0.88 9.35
N VAL A 40 -4.17 0.05 8.63
CA VAL A 40 -4.17 0.01 7.16
C VAL A 40 -5.58 -0.24 6.63
N VAL A 41 -6.26 -1.30 7.10
CA VAL A 41 -7.64 -1.61 6.67
C VAL A 41 -8.58 -0.46 6.99
N SER A 42 -8.55 0.08 8.21
CA SER A 42 -9.43 1.18 8.60
C SER A 42 -9.20 2.44 7.78
N LEU A 43 -7.94 2.80 7.51
CA LEU A 43 -7.59 3.96 6.70
C LEU A 43 -7.99 3.76 5.24
N SER A 44 -7.81 2.57 4.67
CA SER A 44 -8.25 2.26 3.31
C SER A 44 -9.77 2.38 3.17
N VAL A 45 -10.55 1.88 4.13
CA VAL A 45 -12.02 2.03 4.12
C VAL A 45 -12.42 3.51 4.19
N LYS A 46 -11.82 4.28 5.10
CA LYS A 46 -12.10 5.72 5.24
C LYS A 46 -11.71 6.48 3.97
N ALA A 47 -10.54 6.20 3.40
CA ALA A 47 -10.10 6.79 2.14
C ALA A 47 -11.09 6.52 1.01
N GLY A 48 -11.61 5.30 0.90
CA GLY A 48 -12.64 4.97 -0.08
C GLY A 48 -13.95 5.75 0.11
N ILE A 49 -14.37 5.96 1.36
CA ILE A 49 -15.55 6.81 1.68
C ILE A 49 -15.27 8.26 1.27
N HIS A 50 -14.12 8.82 1.65
CA HIS A 50 -13.74 10.19 1.30
C HIS A 50 -13.63 10.39 -0.21
N ILE A 51 -13.03 9.44 -0.94
CA ILE A 51 -12.95 9.49 -2.40
C ILE A 51 -14.36 9.57 -3.02
N LYS A 52 -15.29 8.72 -2.58
CA LYS A 52 -16.68 8.75 -3.08
C LYS A 52 -17.33 10.10 -2.81
N GLN A 53 -17.20 10.61 -1.60
CA GLN A 53 -17.73 11.92 -1.22
C GLN A 53 -17.14 13.05 -2.06
N SER A 54 -15.83 13.05 -2.30
CA SER A 54 -15.16 14.06 -3.13
C SER A 54 -15.55 13.97 -4.61
N ILE A 55 -15.80 12.78 -5.15
CA ILE A 55 -16.33 12.65 -6.52
C ILE A 55 -17.73 13.28 -6.62
N HIS A 56 -18.56 13.13 -5.59
CA HIS A 56 -19.90 13.74 -5.56
C HIS A 56 -19.89 15.28 -5.51
N THR A 57 -18.79 15.92 -5.12
CA THR A 57 -18.71 17.40 -5.14
C THR A 57 -18.47 17.96 -6.54
N LEU A 58 -18.25 17.11 -7.55
CA LEU A 58 -17.88 17.50 -8.91
C LEU A 58 -16.61 18.38 -8.97
N GLN A 59 -15.76 18.33 -7.94
CA GLN A 59 -14.44 18.99 -7.91
C GLN A 59 -13.29 18.03 -8.22
N MET A 60 -13.61 16.78 -8.57
CA MET A 60 -12.65 15.74 -8.88
C MET A 60 -13.01 15.08 -10.22
N ALA A 61 -12.01 14.71 -11.00
CA ALA A 61 -12.15 13.88 -12.20
C ALA A 61 -11.65 12.46 -11.96
N LEU A 62 -12.23 11.50 -12.70
CA LEU A 62 -11.73 10.15 -12.82
C LEU A 62 -10.90 10.05 -14.10
N THR A 63 -9.62 9.71 -13.95
CA THR A 63 -8.73 9.42 -15.09
C THR A 63 -8.45 7.93 -15.14
N TYR A 64 -8.57 7.36 -16.33
CA TYR A 64 -8.16 5.98 -16.59
C TYR A 64 -6.78 6.02 -17.22
N ASN A 65 -5.85 5.24 -16.69
CA ASN A 65 -4.52 5.10 -17.24
C ASN A 65 -4.18 3.62 -17.35
N ASN A 66 -3.64 3.24 -18.51
CA ASN A 66 -3.03 1.93 -18.69
C ASN A 66 -1.60 2.03 -18.16
N PHE A 67 -1.24 1.18 -17.21
CA PHE A 67 0.14 1.05 -16.78
C PHE A 67 0.60 -0.38 -16.99
N ASP A 68 1.80 -0.48 -17.52
CA ASP A 68 2.42 -1.72 -17.93
C ASP A 68 3.47 -2.13 -16.90
N ILE A 69 3.36 -3.36 -16.42
CA ILE A 69 4.31 -3.94 -15.48
C ILE A 69 5.15 -4.99 -16.20
N ASP A 70 6.44 -4.71 -16.30
CA ASP A 70 7.43 -5.63 -16.85
C ASP A 70 8.15 -6.36 -15.70
N PHE A 71 7.75 -7.61 -15.45
CA PHE A 71 8.38 -8.49 -14.46
C PHE A 71 9.62 -9.13 -15.07
N LYS A 72 10.75 -8.42 -14.97
CA LYS A 72 12.03 -8.88 -15.47
C LYS A 72 12.59 -10.02 -14.60
N THR A 73 12.93 -11.14 -15.24
CA THR A 73 13.77 -12.16 -14.63
C THR A 73 15.24 -11.83 -14.86
N SER A 74 16.09 -11.96 -13.83
CA SER A 74 17.53 -11.64 -13.93
C SER A 74 18.26 -12.47 -14.99
N GLN A 75 17.83 -13.72 -15.20
CA GLN A 75 18.36 -14.61 -16.23
C GLN A 75 17.20 -15.48 -16.75
N PRO A 76 16.56 -15.10 -17.86
CA PRO A 76 15.41 -15.83 -18.38
C PRO A 76 15.82 -17.23 -18.87
N THR A 77 15.08 -18.25 -18.46
CA THR A 77 15.19 -19.63 -18.98
C THR A 77 13.91 -20.02 -19.69
N VAL A 78 13.89 -21.20 -20.34
CA VAL A 78 12.68 -21.71 -21.01
C VAL A 78 11.52 -21.84 -20.03
N GLU A 79 11.80 -22.24 -18.79
CA GLU A 79 10.83 -22.47 -17.71
C GLU A 79 10.49 -21.21 -16.92
N HIS A 80 11.38 -20.21 -16.89
CA HIS A 80 11.20 -18.96 -16.14
C HIS A 80 11.52 -17.75 -17.03
N GLN A 81 10.52 -17.34 -17.80
CA GLN A 81 10.60 -16.18 -18.67
C GLN A 81 10.14 -14.91 -17.96
N SER A 82 10.64 -13.75 -18.39
CA SER A 82 10.06 -12.46 -18.02
C SER A 82 8.59 -12.41 -18.43
N THR A 83 7.76 -11.79 -17.62
CA THR A 83 6.32 -11.65 -17.91
C THR A 83 5.92 -10.19 -17.98
N PHE A 84 5.01 -9.89 -18.90
CA PHE A 84 4.47 -8.57 -19.10
C PHE A 84 2.99 -8.59 -18.76
N ILE A 85 2.55 -7.64 -17.94
CA ILE A 85 1.13 -7.48 -17.59
C ILE A 85 0.74 -6.03 -17.88
N SER A 86 -0.24 -5.86 -18.77
CA SER A 86 -0.90 -4.57 -18.97
C SER A 86 -2.15 -4.49 -18.09
N VAL A 87 -2.26 -3.42 -17.30
CA VAL A 87 -3.36 -3.21 -16.36
C VAL A 87 -4.00 -1.85 -16.59
N ILE A 88 -5.33 -1.83 -16.63
CA ILE A 88 -6.10 -0.58 -16.62
C ILE A 88 -6.35 -0.18 -15.16
N SER A 89 -5.91 1.01 -14.79
CA SER A 89 -6.12 1.60 -13.47
C SER A 89 -6.95 2.88 -13.57
N ALA A 90 -7.67 3.20 -12.50
CA ALA A 90 -8.40 4.45 -12.38
C ALA A 90 -7.82 5.28 -11.23
N MET A 91 -7.64 6.57 -11.45
CA MET A 91 -7.16 7.53 -10.46
C MET A 91 -8.15 8.69 -10.32
N VAL A 92 -8.26 9.22 -9.11
CA VAL A 92 -9.11 10.37 -8.80
C VAL A 92 -8.19 11.58 -8.67
N ILE A 93 -8.40 12.61 -9.50
CA ILE A 93 -7.60 13.83 -9.49
C ILE A 93 -8.47 15.06 -9.20
N PRO A 94 -7.97 16.10 -8.53
CA PRO A 94 -8.66 17.38 -8.48
C PRO A 94 -8.85 17.97 -9.88
N LEU A 95 -9.95 18.69 -10.08
CA LEU A 95 -10.19 19.52 -11.28
C LEU A 95 -9.37 20.81 -11.25
#